data_AF-A0A9W8B9G0-F1
#
_entry.id   AF-A0A9W8B9G0-F1
#
_cell.length_a   1.000
_cell.length_b   1.000
_cell.length_c   1.000
_cell.angle_alpha   90.00
_cell.angle_beta   90.00
_cell.angle_gamma   90.00
#
_symmetry.space_group_name_H-M   'P 1'
#
loop_
_entity.id
_entity.type
_entity.pdbx_description
1 polymer ?
#
loop_
_entity_poly.entity_id
_entity_poly.type
_entity_poly.pdbx_seq_one_letter_code
_entity_poly.pdbx_strand_id
1 'polypeptide(L)'
;AHYGECVEAALFTEFAAEQSERESAEDADAKAAATAVAAALFVAFDKKYCGEEDIHVCVDRLELENGHAETVLRGYYKAQSVYLRSSGSVTKTRALKPALFGTAGHRLLGMFGGQGGVDNYIEETRMLYATYRPLVSDYVACMSEFLQQEAGEAAFSQVYRKGLDVVAWLESDEEVPDQEYMLSVPVSIPVVGLTQLMQVMVLFKTLGISPGELASSFEAIAGHSQGIATATALSLATDEESFYRVSKIVLGLLMLTGVYPQLDYPTAAASAQSIAATPMVSVLKLSRAQIAEAISKHNAQQKTDKAMVHLSLTNGAKMFVVSGATESIKGFVRALYKEHDTGGADQTRVRHSQRKSGVSTKYLSINAPYHCPLLGHAVEGACRYASSKGWELDSRDMRRAVRAGDDGHDIRGVGNLSQYLLQSMCVLPVD
;
A
#
# COMPACT_ATOMS: atom_id res chain seq x y z
N ALA A 1 4.99 36.09 -4.31
CA ALA A 1 6.38 36.41 -4.70
C ALA A 1 7.34 35.31 -4.25
N HIS A 2 7.45 35.01 -2.95
CA HIS A 2 8.39 34.00 -2.44
C HIS A 2 8.13 32.55 -2.87
N TYR A 3 6.89 32.15 -3.19
CA TYR A 3 6.61 30.78 -3.65
C TYR A 3 7.20 30.50 -5.05
N GLY A 4 7.06 31.44 -5.99
CA GLY A 4 7.57 31.30 -7.36
C GLY A 4 9.10 31.20 -7.39
N GLU A 5 9.78 32.01 -6.58
CA GLU A 5 11.24 31.94 -6.41
C GLU A 5 11.71 30.59 -5.86
N CYS A 6 10.92 29.93 -5.00
CA CYS A 6 11.27 28.62 -4.44
C CYS A 6 11.19 27.53 -5.50
N VAL A 7 10.10 27.52 -6.29
CA VAL A 7 9.91 26.56 -7.40
C VAL A 7 11.00 26.73 -8.46
N GLU A 8 11.28 27.97 -8.89
CA GLU A 8 12.36 28.24 -9.85
C GLU A 8 13.73 27.83 -9.32
N ALA A 9 14.02 28.11 -8.04
CA ALA A 9 15.28 27.70 -7.43
C ALA A 9 15.39 26.18 -7.33
N ALA A 10 14.31 25.46 -7.05
CA ALA A 10 14.29 24.00 -7.02
C ALA A 10 14.53 23.40 -8.41
N LEU A 11 13.89 23.94 -9.46
CA LEU A 11 14.12 23.53 -10.85
C LEU A 11 15.56 23.77 -11.29
N PHE A 12 16.15 24.92 -10.93
CA PHE A 12 17.54 25.22 -11.24
C PHE A 12 18.51 24.29 -10.51
N THR A 13 18.21 23.99 -9.24
CA THR A 13 18.98 23.07 -8.39
C THR A 13 18.89 21.62 -8.91
N GLU A 14 17.71 21.20 -9.37
CA GLU A 14 17.49 19.93 -10.06
C GLU A 14 18.33 19.84 -11.34
N PHE A 15 18.24 20.86 -12.20
CA PHE A 15 18.99 20.90 -13.46
C PHE A 15 20.50 20.79 -13.24
N ALA A 16 21.06 21.54 -12.27
CA ALA A 16 22.48 21.46 -11.95
C ALA A 16 22.90 20.06 -11.46
N ALA A 17 22.06 19.43 -10.64
CA ALA A 17 22.29 18.06 -10.19
C ALA A 17 22.27 17.06 -11.36
N GLU A 18 21.33 17.19 -12.29
CA GLU A 18 21.29 16.35 -13.50
C GLU A 18 22.51 16.55 -14.42
N GLN A 19 22.95 17.80 -14.62
CA GLN A 19 24.17 18.05 -15.41
C GLN A 19 25.38 17.37 -14.78
N SER A 20 25.52 17.44 -13.45
CA SER A 20 26.65 16.79 -12.75
C SER A 20 26.69 15.27 -12.93
N GLU A 21 25.53 14.64 -13.13
CA GLU A 21 25.45 13.20 -13.38
C GLU A 21 25.69 12.83 -14.85
N ARG A 22 25.31 13.71 -15.78
CA ARG A 22 25.50 13.53 -17.23
C ARG A 22 26.96 13.69 -17.65
N GLU A 23 27.73 14.52 -16.96
CA GLU A 23 29.14 14.72 -17.28
C GLU A 23 29.92 13.40 -17.23
N SER A 24 30.63 13.14 -18.33
CA SER A 24 31.38 11.90 -18.52
C SER A 24 32.45 11.76 -17.45
N ALA A 25 32.69 10.52 -17.02
CA ALA A 25 33.84 10.22 -16.17
C ALA A 25 35.19 10.48 -16.87
N GLU A 26 35.19 10.62 -18.20
CA GLU A 26 36.38 10.90 -19.01
C GLU A 26 36.84 12.37 -18.88
N ASP A 27 35.95 13.31 -18.53
CA ASP A 27 36.29 14.70 -18.20
C ASP A 27 36.09 14.93 -16.69
N ALA A 28 37.06 14.44 -15.92
CA ALA A 28 37.01 14.47 -14.46
C ALA A 28 36.94 15.90 -13.89
N ASP A 29 37.57 16.86 -14.55
CA ASP A 29 37.61 18.26 -14.11
C ASP A 29 36.24 18.93 -14.32
N ALA A 30 35.62 18.74 -15.50
CA ALA A 30 34.27 19.25 -15.78
C ALA A 30 33.23 18.63 -14.83
N LYS A 31 33.31 17.32 -14.61
CA LYS A 31 32.43 16.62 -13.67
C LYS A 31 32.59 17.10 -12.23
N ALA A 32 33.82 17.30 -11.78
CA ALA A 32 34.11 17.83 -10.45
C ALA A 32 33.56 19.26 -10.28
N ALA A 33 33.73 20.12 -11.30
CA ALA A 33 33.19 21.47 -11.29
C ALA A 33 31.65 21.48 -11.25
N ALA A 34 30.99 20.69 -12.10
CA ALA A 34 29.53 20.57 -12.11
C ALA A 34 28.98 20.05 -10.78
N THR A 35 29.64 19.04 -10.20
CA THR A 35 29.29 18.49 -8.87
C THR A 35 29.43 19.54 -7.77
N ALA A 36 30.52 20.33 -7.79
CA ALA A 36 30.74 21.40 -6.82
C ALA A 36 29.67 22.50 -6.93
N VAL A 37 29.26 22.86 -8.15
CA VAL A 37 28.16 23.81 -8.39
C VAL A 37 26.84 23.27 -7.85
N ALA A 38 26.47 22.03 -8.17
CA ALA A 38 25.24 21.41 -7.67
C ALA A 38 25.22 21.33 -6.13
N ALA A 39 26.33 20.94 -5.51
CA ALA A 39 26.48 20.91 -4.06
C ALA A 39 26.35 22.30 -3.42
N ALA A 40 26.95 23.34 -4.02
CA ALA A 40 26.84 24.72 -3.54
C ALA A 40 25.41 25.26 -3.67
N LEU A 41 24.71 24.94 -4.76
CA LEU A 41 23.32 25.31 -4.98
C LEU A 41 22.39 24.64 -3.96
N PHE A 42 22.60 23.35 -3.67
CA PHE A 42 21.87 22.66 -2.61
C PHE A 42 22.03 23.38 -1.25
N VAL A 43 23.26 23.68 -0.85
CA VAL A 43 23.53 24.37 0.44
C VAL A 43 22.87 25.76 0.46
N ALA A 44 22.92 26.50 -0.66
CA ALA A 44 22.29 27.81 -0.76
C ALA A 44 20.75 27.74 -0.70
N PHE A 45 20.15 26.79 -1.43
CA PHE A 45 18.71 26.53 -1.41
C PHE A 45 18.26 26.17 0.00
N ASP A 46 18.94 25.20 0.60
CA ASP A 46 18.62 24.67 1.91
C ASP A 46 18.68 25.75 3.00
N LYS A 47 19.73 26.56 3.00
CA LYS A 47 19.89 27.69 3.92
C LYS A 47 18.84 28.77 3.70
N LYS A 48 18.47 29.08 2.45
CA LYS A 48 17.50 30.13 2.12
C LYS A 48 16.08 29.75 2.51
N TYR A 49 15.68 28.50 2.26
CA TYR A 49 14.28 28.09 2.33
C TYR A 49 13.95 27.17 3.52
N CYS A 50 14.84 26.25 3.90
CA CYS A 50 14.57 25.25 4.93
C CYS A 50 15.17 25.63 6.30
N GLY A 51 16.41 26.15 6.31
CA GLY A 51 17.12 26.39 7.57
C GLY A 51 17.30 25.11 8.37
N GLU A 52 16.72 25.05 9.57
CA GLU A 52 16.74 23.86 10.46
C GLU A 52 15.51 22.94 10.28
N GLU A 53 14.54 23.38 9.47
CA GLU A 53 13.31 22.64 9.22
C GLU A 53 13.46 21.67 8.05
N ASP A 54 12.52 20.73 8.00
CA ASP A 54 12.40 19.79 6.90
C ASP A 54 11.77 20.45 5.66
N ILE A 55 12.16 20.01 4.47
CA ILE A 55 11.65 20.54 3.20
C ILE A 55 10.12 20.42 3.09
N HIS A 56 9.51 19.40 3.70
CA HIS A 56 8.05 19.25 3.71
C HIS A 56 7.35 20.36 4.50
N VAL A 57 7.98 20.86 5.57
CA VAL A 57 7.48 22.03 6.33
C VAL A 57 7.59 23.29 5.48
N CYS A 58 8.65 23.40 4.69
CA CYS A 58 8.85 24.53 3.78
C CYS A 58 7.77 24.59 2.69
N VAL A 59 7.48 23.47 2.00
CA VAL A 59 6.46 23.45 0.94
C VAL A 59 5.05 23.72 1.48
N ASP A 60 4.74 23.21 2.68
CA ASP A 60 3.45 23.44 3.36
C ASP A 60 3.30 24.91 3.78
N ARG A 61 4.32 25.49 4.43
CA ARG A 61 4.34 26.91 4.82
C ARG A 61 4.20 27.87 3.63
N LEU A 62 4.72 27.47 2.47
CA LEU A 62 4.61 28.23 1.22
C LEU A 62 3.27 28.05 0.51
N GLU A 63 2.37 27.20 1.05
CA GLU A 63 1.06 26.89 0.50
C GLU A 63 1.13 26.48 -0.97
N LEU A 64 2.15 25.68 -1.33
CA LEU A 64 2.34 25.23 -2.71
C LEU A 64 1.24 24.23 -3.10
N GLU A 65 0.66 24.43 -4.28
CA GLU A 65 -0.18 23.41 -4.91
C GLU A 65 0.61 22.11 -5.14
N ASN A 66 -0.08 20.96 -5.13
CA ASN A 66 0.56 19.63 -5.16
C ASN A 66 1.66 19.49 -6.22
N GLY A 67 1.42 19.89 -7.47
CA GLY A 67 2.43 19.79 -8.54
C GLY A 67 3.68 20.66 -8.32
N HIS A 68 3.51 21.83 -7.69
CA HIS A 68 4.65 22.69 -7.30
C HIS A 68 5.39 22.11 -6.10
N ALA A 69 4.68 21.56 -5.12
CA ALA A 69 5.29 20.90 -3.96
C ALA A 69 6.14 19.69 -4.41
N GLU A 70 5.59 18.83 -5.28
CA GLU A 70 6.30 17.68 -5.87
C GLU A 70 7.57 18.12 -6.63
N THR A 71 7.47 19.20 -7.42
CA THR A 71 8.63 19.77 -8.13
C THR A 71 9.73 20.23 -7.17
N VAL A 72 9.35 20.91 -6.08
CA VAL A 72 10.30 21.38 -5.07
C VAL A 72 10.97 20.22 -4.34
N LEU A 73 10.18 19.21 -3.91
CA LEU A 73 10.70 18.03 -3.24
C LEU A 73 11.65 17.23 -4.13
N ARG A 74 11.28 17.03 -5.40
CA ARG A 74 12.10 16.32 -6.39
C ARG A 74 13.45 17.02 -6.59
N GLY A 75 13.43 18.32 -6.86
CA GLY A 75 14.67 19.09 -7.03
C GLY A 75 15.54 19.11 -5.78
N TYR A 76 14.92 19.22 -4.60
CA TYR A 76 15.62 19.19 -3.31
C TYR A 76 16.33 17.85 -3.07
N TYR A 77 15.62 16.71 -3.15
CA TYR A 77 16.23 15.41 -2.89
C TYR A 77 17.24 15.01 -3.98
N LYS A 78 17.03 15.45 -5.23
CA LYS A 78 17.99 15.23 -6.32
C LYS A 78 19.32 15.89 -6.01
N ALA A 79 19.32 17.17 -5.65
CA ALA A 79 20.55 17.89 -5.33
C ALA A 79 21.16 17.47 -3.99
N GLN A 80 20.33 17.11 -2.99
CA GLN A 80 20.82 16.51 -1.75
C GLN A 80 21.64 15.25 -2.02
N SER A 81 21.21 14.39 -2.94
CA SER A 81 21.93 13.15 -3.26
C SER A 81 23.33 13.42 -3.86
N VAL A 82 23.48 14.49 -4.65
CA VAL A 82 24.77 14.93 -5.19
C VAL A 82 25.65 15.52 -4.09
N TYR A 83 25.08 16.34 -3.22
CA TYR A 83 25.77 16.90 -2.05
C TYR A 83 26.30 15.82 -1.10
N LEU A 84 25.49 14.81 -0.75
CA LEU A 84 25.90 13.75 0.16
C LEU A 84 27.03 12.89 -0.44
N ARG A 85 26.91 12.51 -1.72
CA ARG A 85 27.95 11.75 -2.44
C ARG A 85 29.28 12.51 -2.53
N SER A 86 29.23 13.80 -2.82
CA SER A 86 30.44 14.63 -2.96
C SER A 86 31.12 14.98 -1.64
N SER A 87 30.35 15.14 -0.56
CA SER A 87 30.88 15.46 0.78
C SER A 87 31.33 14.23 1.57
N GLY A 88 30.99 13.02 1.12
CA GLY A 88 31.16 11.78 1.88
C GLY A 88 30.30 11.72 3.15
N SER A 89 29.31 12.62 3.27
CA SER A 89 28.44 12.69 4.43
C SER A 89 27.24 11.77 4.27
N VAL A 90 26.86 11.08 5.35
CA VAL A 90 25.72 10.14 5.35
C VAL A 90 24.40 10.88 5.62
N THR A 91 24.45 12.07 6.21
CA THR A 91 23.27 12.85 6.58
C THR A 91 23.51 14.33 6.26
N LYS A 92 22.43 15.04 5.93
CA LYS A 92 22.44 16.50 6.00
C LYS A 92 22.63 16.90 7.48
N THR A 93 23.16 18.10 7.72
CA THR A 93 23.04 18.82 9.00
C THR A 93 21.68 18.56 9.66
N ARG A 94 21.73 18.12 10.93
CA ARG A 94 20.63 17.56 11.72
C ARG A 94 19.36 18.42 11.65
N ALA A 95 18.38 18.01 10.85
CA ALA A 95 17.02 18.54 10.95
C ALA A 95 16.52 18.31 12.37
N LEU A 96 15.77 19.27 12.90
CA LEU A 96 15.16 19.12 14.22
C LEU A 96 14.26 17.88 14.22
N LYS A 97 14.34 17.07 15.29
CA LYS A 97 13.44 15.93 15.45
C LYS A 97 12.00 16.45 15.40
N PRO A 98 11.12 15.95 14.50
CA PRO A 98 9.78 16.48 14.40
C PRO A 98 9.03 16.37 15.72
N ALA A 99 8.24 17.39 16.07
CA ALA A 99 7.54 17.47 17.35
C ALA A 99 6.69 16.23 17.64
N LEU A 100 6.09 15.63 16.60
CA LEU A 100 5.31 14.39 16.70
C LEU A 100 6.12 13.23 17.32
N PHE A 101 7.40 13.11 16.99
CA PHE A 101 8.30 12.06 17.49
C PHE A 101 9.10 12.51 18.73
N GLY A 102 9.14 13.81 19.03
CA GLY A 102 9.91 14.39 20.13
C GLY A 102 9.11 14.66 21.41
N THR A 103 7.79 14.79 21.31
CA THR A 103 6.97 15.25 22.43
C THR A 103 6.63 14.11 23.39
N ALA A 104 7.10 14.22 24.63
CA ALA A 104 6.78 13.26 25.69
C ALA A 104 5.26 13.12 25.90
N GLY A 105 4.79 11.90 26.16
CA GLY A 105 3.37 11.61 26.41
C GLY A 105 2.53 11.35 25.16
N HIS A 106 3.04 11.58 23.95
CA HIS A 106 2.37 11.15 22.72
C HIS A 106 2.62 9.66 22.49
N ARG A 107 1.57 8.95 22.07
CA ARG A 107 1.64 7.53 21.70
C ARG A 107 1.11 7.39 20.28
N LEU A 108 1.95 6.84 19.40
CA LEU A 108 1.67 6.75 17.97
C LEU A 108 1.24 5.33 17.60
N LEU A 109 0.24 5.23 16.74
CA LEU A 109 -0.18 3.99 16.09
C LEU A 109 0.14 4.13 14.60
N GLY A 110 0.94 3.22 14.06
CA GLY A 110 1.15 3.10 12.62
C GLY A 110 0.00 2.33 11.98
N MET A 111 -0.52 2.77 10.85
CA MET A 111 -1.62 2.09 10.15
C MET A 111 -1.33 2.01 8.66
N PHE A 112 -1.49 0.81 8.09
CA PHE A 112 -1.37 0.56 6.64
C PHE A 112 -2.71 0.12 6.06
N GLY A 113 -3.10 0.68 4.91
CA GLY A 113 -4.37 0.37 4.25
C GLY A 113 -4.37 -0.95 3.48
N GLY A 114 -5.55 -1.33 2.98
CA GLY A 114 -5.74 -2.43 2.04
C GLY A 114 -5.97 -1.98 0.59
N GLN A 115 -6.61 -2.83 -0.21
CA GLN A 115 -7.04 -2.50 -1.58
C GLN A 115 -8.26 -1.55 -1.54
N GLY A 116 -8.02 -0.23 -1.49
CA GLY A 116 -9.06 0.80 -1.56
C GLY A 116 -8.76 1.80 -2.67
N GLY A 117 -9.66 1.96 -3.64
CA GLY A 117 -9.49 2.95 -4.71
C GLY A 117 -8.46 2.58 -5.78
N VAL A 118 -8.31 1.28 -6.08
CA VAL A 118 -7.34 0.69 -7.02
C VAL A 118 -7.35 1.24 -8.45
N ASP A 119 -8.30 2.07 -8.85
CA ASP A 119 -8.35 2.56 -10.22
C ASP A 119 -7.06 3.34 -10.60
N ASN A 120 -6.35 3.93 -9.62
CA ASN A 120 -5.16 4.78 -9.83
C ASN A 120 -3.94 4.42 -8.94
N TYR A 121 -3.79 3.18 -8.45
CA TYR A 121 -2.68 2.85 -7.53
C TYR A 121 -1.28 3.01 -8.15
N ILE A 122 -1.17 2.78 -9.47
CA ILE A 122 0.11 2.89 -10.18
C ILE A 122 0.55 4.35 -10.28
N GLU A 123 -0.39 5.29 -10.31
CA GLU A 123 -0.12 6.73 -10.36
C GLU A 123 0.43 7.23 -9.02
N GLU A 124 -0.10 6.72 -7.90
CA GLU A 124 0.48 6.98 -6.57
C GLU A 124 1.92 6.47 -6.49
N THR A 125 2.16 5.26 -7.01
CA THR A 125 3.49 4.65 -7.04
C THR A 125 4.45 5.45 -7.92
N ARG A 126 4.01 5.91 -9.10
CA ARG A 126 4.79 6.73 -10.03
C ARG A 126 5.10 8.09 -9.43
N MET A 127 4.13 8.76 -8.82
CA MET A 127 4.35 10.04 -8.13
C MET A 127 5.39 9.90 -7.02
N LEU A 128 5.28 8.85 -6.18
CA LEU A 128 6.23 8.60 -5.11
C LEU A 128 7.64 8.29 -5.64
N TYR A 129 7.75 7.43 -6.67
CA TYR A 129 9.01 7.12 -7.32
C TYR A 129 9.66 8.34 -7.95
N ALA A 130 8.89 9.16 -8.67
CA ALA A 130 9.41 10.35 -9.35
C ALA A 130 9.86 11.43 -8.35
N THR A 131 9.07 11.67 -7.30
CA THR A 131 9.35 12.72 -6.30
C THR A 131 10.55 12.38 -5.43
N TYR A 132 10.69 11.12 -5.02
CA TYR A 132 11.73 10.68 -4.09
C TYR A 132 12.77 9.76 -4.74
N ARG A 133 12.93 9.81 -6.07
CA ARG A 133 13.78 8.88 -6.84
C ARG A 133 15.14 8.60 -6.20
N PRO A 134 15.92 9.60 -5.73
CA PRO A 134 17.22 9.34 -5.12
C PRO A 134 17.17 8.56 -3.79
N LEU A 135 16.01 8.53 -3.12
CA LEU A 135 15.80 7.81 -1.87
C LEU A 135 15.32 6.37 -2.10
N VAL A 136 14.63 6.11 -3.21
CA VAL A 136 13.91 4.83 -3.43
C VAL A 136 14.36 4.05 -4.66
N SER A 137 15.17 4.62 -5.56
CA SER A 137 15.50 3.99 -6.85
C SER A 137 16.09 2.60 -6.70
N ASP A 138 17.11 2.45 -5.84
CA ASP A 138 17.83 1.19 -5.66
C ASP A 138 16.94 0.14 -4.99
N TYR A 139 16.04 0.60 -4.11
CA TYR A 139 15.06 -0.25 -3.46
C TYR A 139 14.03 -0.76 -4.45
N VAL A 140 13.43 0.13 -5.23
CA VAL A 140 12.42 -0.21 -6.24
C VAL A 140 13.01 -1.12 -7.31
N ALA A 141 14.25 -0.85 -7.78
CA ALA A 141 14.94 -1.73 -8.71
C ALA A 141 15.10 -3.15 -8.13
N CYS A 142 15.58 -3.26 -6.89
CA CYS A 142 15.77 -4.55 -6.23
C CYS A 142 14.46 -5.32 -6.00
N MET A 143 13.39 -4.61 -5.62
CA MET A 143 12.07 -5.23 -5.41
C MET A 143 11.41 -5.61 -6.74
N SER A 144 11.53 -4.79 -7.77
CA SER A 144 11.01 -5.04 -9.12
C SER A 144 11.71 -6.24 -9.77
N GLU A 145 13.04 -6.33 -9.66
CA GLU A 145 13.81 -7.48 -10.15
C GLU A 145 13.34 -8.79 -9.47
N PHE A 146 13.16 -8.76 -8.15
CA PHE A 146 12.63 -9.90 -7.40
C PHE A 146 11.21 -10.28 -7.88
N LEU A 147 10.30 -9.32 -7.99
CA LEU A 147 8.93 -9.57 -8.46
C LEU A 147 8.89 -10.09 -9.89
N GLN A 148 9.71 -9.54 -10.78
CA GLN A 148 9.82 -9.97 -12.17
C GLN A 148 10.36 -11.40 -12.27
N GLN A 149 11.41 -11.74 -11.50
CA GLN A 149 11.96 -13.09 -11.45
C GLN A 149 10.91 -14.10 -10.98
N GLU A 150 10.20 -13.80 -9.89
CA GLU A 150 9.18 -14.69 -9.34
C GLU A 150 7.96 -14.80 -10.26
N ALA A 151 7.51 -13.71 -10.88
CA ALA A 151 6.43 -13.72 -11.87
C ALA A 151 6.78 -14.55 -13.12
N GLY A 152 8.07 -14.67 -13.45
CA GLY A 152 8.58 -15.47 -14.57
C GLY A 152 8.63 -16.98 -14.32
N GLU A 153 8.37 -17.44 -13.11
CA GLU A 153 8.34 -18.86 -12.76
C GLU A 153 7.25 -19.60 -13.56
N ALA A 154 7.55 -20.83 -14.00
CA ALA A 154 6.65 -21.62 -14.83
C ALA A 154 5.26 -21.81 -14.18
N ALA A 155 5.24 -21.91 -12.84
CA ALA A 155 4.03 -22.04 -12.03
C ALA A 155 3.05 -20.85 -12.19
N PHE A 156 3.55 -19.66 -12.54
CA PHE A 156 2.74 -18.43 -12.61
C PHE A 156 2.60 -17.86 -14.01
N SER A 157 3.17 -18.53 -15.03
CA SER A 157 3.10 -18.14 -16.44
C SER A 157 1.68 -17.86 -16.98
N GLN A 158 0.67 -18.56 -16.47
CA GLN A 158 -0.73 -18.35 -16.89
C GLN A 158 -1.35 -17.07 -16.30
N VAL A 159 -0.82 -16.62 -15.17
CA VAL A 159 -1.28 -15.44 -14.41
C VAL A 159 -0.55 -14.19 -14.92
N TYR A 160 0.79 -14.21 -14.93
CA TYR A 160 1.62 -13.07 -15.31
C TYR A 160 1.94 -13.02 -16.81
N ARG A 161 0.90 -13.02 -17.65
CA ARG A 161 1.06 -13.04 -19.13
C ARG A 161 1.81 -11.83 -19.68
N LYS A 162 1.86 -10.73 -18.93
CA LYS A 162 2.53 -9.48 -19.29
C LYS A 162 3.68 -9.13 -18.33
N GLY A 163 4.11 -10.09 -17.52
CA GLY A 163 5.15 -9.89 -16.51
C GLY A 163 4.75 -8.97 -15.36
N LEU A 164 5.73 -8.62 -14.54
CA LEU A 164 5.59 -7.76 -13.36
C LEU A 164 6.82 -6.83 -13.26
N ASP A 165 7.07 -6.05 -14.31
CA ASP A 165 8.20 -5.12 -14.39
C ASP A 165 7.78 -3.72 -13.92
N VAL A 166 7.79 -3.53 -12.61
CA VAL A 166 7.30 -2.28 -12.01
C VAL A 166 8.18 -1.09 -12.40
N VAL A 167 9.50 -1.26 -12.52
CA VAL A 167 10.40 -0.17 -12.94
C VAL A 167 10.02 0.33 -14.33
N ALA A 168 9.84 -0.57 -15.31
CA ALA A 168 9.44 -0.18 -16.65
C ALA A 168 8.12 0.63 -16.65
N TRP A 169 7.14 0.21 -15.85
CA TRP A 169 5.84 0.88 -15.74
C TRP A 169 5.90 2.27 -15.06
N LEU A 170 6.87 2.47 -14.17
CA LEU A 170 7.10 3.75 -13.50
C LEU A 170 7.89 4.73 -14.38
N GLU A 171 8.74 4.22 -15.28
CA GLU A 171 9.59 5.03 -16.16
C GLU A 171 8.92 5.38 -17.49
N SER A 172 7.97 4.57 -17.95
CA SER A 172 7.26 4.79 -19.22
C SER A 172 5.79 4.40 -19.13
N ASP A 173 4.89 5.35 -19.45
CA ASP A 173 3.46 5.10 -19.56
C ASP A 173 3.13 4.11 -20.69
N GLU A 174 3.99 3.99 -21.71
CA GLU A 174 3.79 3.05 -22.83
C GLU A 174 4.03 1.58 -22.43
N GLU A 175 4.81 1.34 -21.37
CA GLU A 175 5.10 0.01 -20.84
C GLU A 175 3.99 -0.49 -19.90
N VAL A 176 3.08 0.39 -19.47
CA VAL A 176 1.98 0.03 -18.56
C VAL A 176 0.99 -0.88 -19.29
N PRO A 177 0.74 -2.10 -18.78
CA PRO A 177 -0.28 -2.99 -19.33
C PRO A 177 -1.69 -2.37 -19.32
N ASP A 178 -2.62 -2.99 -20.06
CA ASP A 178 -4.02 -2.57 -20.02
C ASP A 178 -4.63 -2.62 -18.61
N GLN A 179 -5.70 -1.83 -18.44
CA GLN A 179 -6.36 -1.64 -17.15
C GLN A 179 -6.89 -2.95 -16.55
N GLU A 180 -7.33 -3.93 -17.35
CA GLU A 180 -7.80 -5.21 -16.83
C GLU A 180 -6.67 -6.00 -16.17
N TYR A 181 -5.49 -5.99 -16.80
CA TYR A 181 -4.29 -6.61 -16.22
C TYR A 181 -3.84 -5.88 -14.96
N MET A 182 -3.78 -4.54 -15.00
CA MET A 182 -3.33 -3.73 -13.87
C MET A 182 -4.28 -3.85 -12.66
N LEU A 183 -5.59 -3.98 -12.88
CA LEU A 183 -6.56 -4.17 -11.80
C LEU A 183 -6.65 -5.63 -11.30
N SER A 184 -5.95 -6.57 -11.93
CA SER A 184 -5.95 -7.95 -11.45
C SER A 184 -5.20 -8.06 -10.12
N VAL A 185 -5.77 -8.83 -9.18
CA VAL A 185 -5.18 -8.99 -7.83
C VAL A 185 -3.75 -9.52 -7.79
N PRO A 186 -3.27 -10.38 -8.72
CA PRO A 186 -1.87 -10.78 -8.75
C PRO A 186 -0.91 -9.63 -9.03
N VAL A 187 -1.38 -8.54 -9.66
CA VAL A 187 -0.59 -7.34 -9.98
C VAL A 187 -0.82 -6.26 -8.92
N SER A 188 -2.08 -5.90 -8.65
CA SER A 188 -2.39 -4.76 -7.77
C SER A 188 -1.96 -4.99 -6.31
N ILE A 189 -2.06 -6.22 -5.78
CA ILE A 189 -1.71 -6.53 -4.39
C ILE A 189 -0.22 -6.28 -4.10
N PRO A 190 0.73 -6.92 -4.83
CA PRO A 190 2.16 -6.68 -4.59
C PRO A 190 2.59 -5.25 -4.92
N VAL A 191 2.02 -4.61 -5.97
CA VAL A 191 2.40 -3.22 -6.30
C VAL A 191 1.95 -2.25 -5.21
N VAL A 192 0.71 -2.36 -4.70
CA VAL A 192 0.26 -1.55 -3.55
C VAL A 192 1.13 -1.80 -2.31
N GLY A 193 1.55 -3.05 -2.08
CA GLY A 193 2.50 -3.36 -1.01
C GLY A 193 3.85 -2.66 -1.20
N LEU A 194 4.37 -2.63 -2.43
CA LEU A 194 5.59 -1.91 -2.78
C LEU A 194 5.43 -0.41 -2.53
N THR A 195 4.30 0.20 -2.93
CA THR A 195 3.98 1.61 -2.65
C THR A 195 4.06 1.91 -1.15
N GLN A 196 3.44 1.07 -0.32
CA GLN A 196 3.46 1.25 1.14
C GLN A 196 4.88 1.12 1.72
N LEU A 197 5.67 0.16 1.24
CA LEU A 197 7.05 -0.01 1.67
C LEU A 197 7.95 1.15 1.21
N MET A 198 7.71 1.71 0.02
CA MET A 198 8.36 2.94 -0.44
C MET A 198 8.02 4.11 0.48
N GLN A 199 6.77 4.26 0.93
CA GLN A 199 6.39 5.31 1.88
C GLN A 199 7.12 5.15 3.22
N VAL A 200 7.27 3.92 3.72
CA VAL A 200 8.09 3.63 4.92
C VAL A 200 9.55 4.05 4.70
N MET A 201 10.10 3.73 3.52
CA MET A 201 11.47 4.10 3.16
C MET A 201 11.67 5.61 3.10
N VAL A 202 10.79 6.32 2.41
CA VAL A 202 10.80 7.78 2.38
C VAL A 202 10.72 8.34 3.81
N LEU A 203 9.84 7.81 4.65
CA LEU A 203 9.69 8.30 6.01
C LEU A 203 10.96 8.13 6.85
N PHE A 204 11.57 6.94 6.92
CA PHE A 204 12.77 6.78 7.74
C PHE A 204 13.98 7.53 7.16
N LYS A 205 14.13 7.60 5.83
CA LYS A 205 15.23 8.32 5.18
C LYS A 205 15.13 9.83 5.38
N THR A 206 13.93 10.40 5.27
CA THR A 206 13.70 11.84 5.49
C THR A 206 13.85 12.24 6.95
N LEU A 207 13.50 11.35 7.88
CA LEU A 207 13.78 11.52 9.31
C LEU A 207 15.27 11.32 9.68
N GLY A 208 16.07 10.72 8.79
CA GLY A 208 17.47 10.40 9.07
C GLY A 208 17.64 9.35 10.17
N ILE A 209 16.73 8.37 10.26
CA ILE A 209 16.74 7.29 11.24
C ILE A 209 16.67 5.92 10.57
N SER A 210 16.98 4.84 11.29
CA SER A 210 16.81 3.47 10.78
C SER A 210 15.32 3.06 10.77
N PRO A 211 14.91 2.07 9.95
CA PRO A 211 13.56 1.52 10.02
C PRO A 211 13.24 0.90 11.40
N GLY A 212 14.23 0.39 12.12
CA GLY A 212 14.06 -0.10 13.50
C GLY A 212 13.81 1.02 14.51
N GLU A 213 14.44 2.19 14.33
CA GLU A 213 14.15 3.40 15.11
C GLU A 213 12.77 3.98 14.77
N LEU A 214 12.39 3.95 13.47
CA LEU A 214 11.06 4.34 13.03
C LEU A 214 9.99 3.45 13.66
N ALA A 215 10.13 2.12 13.55
CA ALA A 215 9.24 1.17 14.22
C ALA A 215 9.17 1.49 15.72
N SER A 216 10.32 1.80 16.33
CA SER A 216 10.40 2.09 17.76
C SER A 216 9.60 3.31 18.21
N SER A 217 9.27 4.21 17.28
CA SER A 217 8.48 5.42 17.54
C SER A 217 6.98 5.15 17.67
N PHE A 218 6.50 3.95 17.30
CA PHE A 218 5.11 3.54 17.45
C PHE A 218 4.91 2.65 18.69
N GLU A 219 3.80 2.84 19.39
CA GLU A 219 3.35 1.95 20.48
C GLU A 219 2.91 0.60 19.91
N ALA A 220 2.21 0.64 18.78
CA ALA A 220 1.83 -0.51 17.99
C ALA A 220 1.71 -0.11 16.52
N ILE A 221 1.61 -1.12 15.66
CA ILE A 221 1.37 -0.97 14.23
C ILE A 221 0.17 -1.85 13.88
N ALA A 222 -0.66 -1.43 12.95
CA ALA A 222 -1.80 -2.19 12.47
C ALA A 222 -1.85 -2.13 10.93
N GLY A 223 -2.54 -3.10 10.34
CA GLY A 223 -2.76 -3.13 8.90
C GLY A 223 -4.16 -3.61 8.58
N HIS A 224 -4.86 -2.86 7.74
CA HIS A 224 -6.16 -3.26 7.21
C HIS A 224 -5.96 -4.21 6.03
N SER A 225 -6.57 -5.40 6.10
CA SER A 225 -6.44 -6.41 5.04
C SER A 225 -4.96 -6.70 4.72
N GLN A 226 -4.52 -6.53 3.47
CA GLN A 226 -3.13 -6.73 3.07
C GLN A 226 -2.11 -5.81 3.76
N GLY A 227 -2.55 -4.68 4.33
CA GLY A 227 -1.67 -3.74 5.03
C GLY A 227 -0.94 -4.38 6.21
N ILE A 228 -1.45 -5.50 6.74
CA ILE A 228 -0.77 -6.25 7.83
C ILE A 228 0.61 -6.75 7.41
N ALA A 229 0.82 -6.98 6.11
CA ALA A 229 2.10 -7.41 5.58
C ALA A 229 3.16 -6.30 5.72
N THR A 230 2.82 -5.06 5.35
CA THR A 230 3.69 -3.89 5.54
C THR A 230 3.88 -3.55 7.02
N ALA A 231 2.83 -3.66 7.83
CA ALA A 231 2.93 -3.47 9.28
C ALA A 231 3.94 -4.45 9.91
N THR A 232 3.91 -5.70 9.44
CA THR A 232 4.85 -6.74 9.87
C THR A 232 6.26 -6.49 9.36
N ALA A 233 6.40 -6.02 8.12
CA ALA A 233 7.70 -5.65 7.56
C ALA A 233 8.41 -4.58 8.42
N LEU A 234 7.68 -3.52 8.77
CA LEU A 234 8.21 -2.45 9.63
C LEU A 234 8.55 -2.98 11.04
N SER A 235 7.74 -3.87 11.62
CA SER A 235 8.04 -4.44 12.95
C SER A 235 9.29 -5.33 12.97
N LEU A 236 9.59 -6.02 11.87
CA LEU A 236 10.75 -6.92 11.75
C LEU A 236 12.05 -6.18 11.39
N ALA A 237 11.95 -5.06 10.70
CA ALA A 237 13.11 -4.33 10.20
C ALA A 237 13.94 -3.69 11.34
N THR A 238 15.26 -3.76 11.21
CA THR A 238 16.23 -3.23 12.20
C THR A 238 17.06 -2.09 11.62
N ASP A 239 17.41 -2.25 10.35
CA ASP A 239 18.27 -1.41 9.52
C ASP A 239 17.81 -1.55 8.06
N GLU A 240 18.46 -0.84 7.16
CA GLU A 240 18.08 -0.85 5.75
C GLU A 240 18.28 -2.21 5.08
N GLU A 241 19.33 -2.96 5.43
CA GLU A 241 19.58 -4.30 4.87
C GLU A 241 18.46 -5.30 5.24
N SER A 242 18.10 -5.35 6.52
CA SER A 242 16.98 -6.17 6.99
C SER A 242 15.65 -5.71 6.39
N PHE A 243 15.45 -4.40 6.15
CA PHE A 243 14.27 -3.89 5.46
C PHE A 243 14.19 -4.46 4.03
N TYR A 244 15.26 -4.41 3.24
CA TYR A 244 15.28 -5.03 1.89
C TYR A 244 14.96 -6.53 1.95
N ARG A 245 15.56 -7.27 2.88
CA ARG A 245 15.35 -8.71 3.02
C ARG A 245 13.90 -9.04 3.36
N VAL A 246 13.34 -8.37 4.38
CA VAL A 246 11.97 -8.61 4.84
C VAL A 246 10.96 -8.16 3.77
N SER A 247 11.22 -7.05 3.08
CA SER A 247 10.39 -6.56 1.98
C SER A 247 10.26 -7.57 0.85
N LYS A 248 11.35 -8.25 0.44
CA LYS A 248 11.26 -9.33 -0.57
C LYS A 248 10.32 -10.43 -0.14
N ILE A 249 10.46 -10.92 1.10
CA ILE A 249 9.59 -11.97 1.63
C ILE A 249 8.14 -11.50 1.67
N VAL A 250 7.87 -10.30 2.19
CA VAL A 250 6.52 -9.72 2.29
C VAL A 250 5.89 -9.51 0.92
N LEU A 251 6.63 -8.98 -0.06
CA LEU A 251 6.17 -8.84 -1.44
C LEU A 251 5.91 -10.20 -2.09
N GLY A 252 6.72 -11.22 -1.80
CA GLY A 252 6.46 -12.60 -2.20
C GLY A 252 5.14 -13.13 -1.62
N LEU A 253 4.88 -12.94 -0.32
CA LEU A 253 3.61 -13.34 0.31
C LEU A 253 2.41 -12.58 -0.28
N LEU A 254 2.56 -11.29 -0.57
CA LEU A 254 1.54 -10.47 -1.24
C LEU A 254 1.27 -10.95 -2.67
N MET A 255 2.32 -11.32 -3.42
CA MET A 255 2.19 -11.93 -4.74
C MET A 255 1.35 -13.22 -4.66
N LEU A 256 1.64 -14.11 -3.69
CA LEU A 256 0.87 -15.35 -3.50
C LEU A 256 -0.57 -15.10 -3.07
N THR A 257 -0.80 -14.04 -2.30
CA THR A 257 -2.14 -13.55 -1.91
C THR A 257 -2.96 -13.10 -3.12
N GLY A 258 -2.34 -12.65 -4.20
CA GLY A 258 -3.03 -12.41 -5.46
C GLY A 258 -3.16 -13.67 -6.33
N VAL A 259 -2.05 -14.38 -6.55
CA VAL A 259 -1.98 -15.52 -7.50
C VAL A 259 -2.93 -16.65 -7.13
N TYR A 260 -2.86 -17.16 -5.90
CA TYR A 260 -3.62 -18.36 -5.53
C TYR A 260 -5.13 -18.12 -5.50
N PRO A 261 -5.63 -17.02 -4.92
CA PRO A 261 -7.04 -16.65 -5.04
C PRO A 261 -7.48 -16.44 -6.49
N GLN A 262 -6.64 -15.87 -7.36
CA GLN A 262 -6.96 -15.71 -8.78
C GLN A 262 -7.09 -17.04 -9.52
N LEU A 263 -6.28 -18.03 -9.17
CA LEU A 263 -6.36 -19.39 -9.75
C LEU A 263 -7.64 -20.11 -9.32
N ASP A 264 -8.03 -19.98 -8.04
CA ASP A 264 -9.26 -20.58 -7.51
C ASP A 264 -10.52 -19.83 -8.00
N TYR A 265 -10.43 -18.52 -8.24
CA TYR A 265 -11.50 -17.63 -8.69
C TYR A 265 -11.07 -16.81 -9.92
N PRO A 266 -11.00 -17.44 -11.11
CA PRO A 266 -10.60 -16.75 -12.33
C PRO A 266 -11.61 -15.66 -12.71
N THR A 267 -11.13 -14.50 -13.13
CA THR A 267 -11.98 -13.41 -13.63
C THR A 267 -12.73 -13.90 -14.87
N ALA A 268 -14.06 -13.85 -14.84
CA ALA A 268 -14.84 -13.97 -16.07
C ALA A 268 -14.67 -12.66 -16.86
N ALA A 269 -14.34 -12.74 -18.16
CA ALA A 269 -14.19 -11.57 -19.02
C ALA A 269 -15.40 -10.63 -18.87
N ALA A 270 -15.19 -9.45 -18.30
CA ALA A 270 -16.26 -8.51 -18.02
C ALA A 270 -16.70 -7.80 -19.32
N SER A 271 -18.00 -7.77 -19.59
CA SER A 271 -18.57 -6.92 -20.63
C SER A 271 -18.51 -5.45 -20.18
N ALA A 272 -18.01 -4.57 -21.05
CA ALA A 272 -17.53 -3.21 -20.77
C ALA A 272 -18.54 -2.15 -20.24
N GLN A 273 -19.73 -2.50 -19.74
CA GLN A 273 -20.71 -1.49 -19.31
C GLN A 273 -21.50 -1.96 -18.06
N SER A 274 -21.44 -1.15 -17.00
CA SER A 274 -21.86 -1.38 -15.59
C SER A 274 -20.79 -2.04 -14.71
N ILE A 275 -20.63 -1.57 -13.46
CA ILE A 275 -19.81 -2.25 -12.44
C ILE A 275 -20.43 -3.63 -12.26
N ALA A 276 -19.85 -4.62 -12.94
CA ALA A 276 -20.28 -5.99 -12.84
C ALA A 276 -20.20 -6.41 -11.37
N ALA A 277 -21.16 -7.22 -10.93
CA ALA A 277 -21.11 -7.74 -9.57
C ALA A 277 -19.80 -8.51 -9.35
N THR A 278 -19.17 -8.26 -8.21
CA THR A 278 -17.92 -8.88 -7.80
C THR A 278 -18.14 -9.78 -6.58
N PRO A 279 -17.15 -10.62 -6.20
CA PRO A 279 -17.23 -11.49 -5.03
C PRO A 279 -17.31 -10.78 -3.67
N MET A 280 -17.21 -9.44 -3.64
CA MET A 280 -17.21 -8.65 -2.40
C MET A 280 -18.11 -7.42 -2.54
N VAL A 281 -18.99 -7.20 -1.57
CA VAL A 281 -19.92 -6.05 -1.55
C VAL A 281 -19.82 -5.27 -0.26
N SER A 282 -19.60 -3.96 -0.38
CA SER A 282 -19.76 -3.02 0.73
C SER A 282 -21.24 -2.79 1.02
N VAL A 283 -21.63 -2.89 2.29
CA VAL A 283 -22.98 -2.67 2.79
C VAL A 283 -22.94 -1.59 3.87
N LEU A 284 -23.65 -0.49 3.63
CA LEU A 284 -23.72 0.67 4.52
C LEU A 284 -25.11 0.78 5.17
N LYS A 285 -25.17 1.50 6.29
CA LYS A 285 -26.38 1.96 7.01
C LYS A 285 -27.11 0.89 7.85
N LEU A 286 -26.79 -0.39 7.68
CA LEU A 286 -27.24 -1.46 8.58
C LEU A 286 -26.38 -1.50 9.85
N SER A 287 -26.93 -1.98 10.96
CA SER A 287 -26.17 -2.30 12.18
C SER A 287 -25.54 -3.70 12.10
N ARG A 288 -24.58 -4.01 12.99
CA ARG A 288 -23.93 -5.33 13.08
C ARG A 288 -24.94 -6.48 13.26
N ALA A 289 -25.97 -6.27 14.08
CA ALA A 289 -27.04 -7.26 14.28
C ALA A 289 -27.85 -7.48 12.99
N GLN A 290 -28.21 -6.41 12.28
CA GLN A 290 -29.01 -6.50 11.05
C GLN A 290 -28.24 -7.18 9.91
N ILE A 291 -26.95 -6.88 9.73
CA ILE A 291 -26.15 -7.54 8.69
C ILE A 291 -25.93 -9.02 9.03
N ALA A 292 -25.69 -9.36 10.30
CA ALA A 292 -25.57 -10.76 10.75
C ALA A 292 -26.86 -11.54 10.53
N GLU A 293 -28.03 -10.96 10.82
CA GLU A 293 -29.33 -11.56 10.56
C GLU A 293 -29.55 -11.77 9.05
N ALA A 294 -29.24 -10.78 8.22
CA ALA A 294 -29.37 -10.89 6.77
C ALA A 294 -28.48 -12.00 6.19
N ILE A 295 -27.22 -12.09 6.64
CA ILE A 295 -26.29 -13.16 6.25
C ILE A 295 -26.84 -14.52 6.67
N SER A 296 -27.29 -14.66 7.92
CA SER A 296 -27.86 -15.91 8.44
C SER A 296 -29.08 -16.37 7.63
N LYS A 297 -30.02 -15.46 7.34
CA LYS A 297 -31.19 -15.75 6.50
C LYS A 297 -30.81 -16.17 5.08
N HIS A 298 -29.84 -15.50 4.47
CA HIS A 298 -29.37 -15.84 3.13
C HIS A 298 -28.70 -17.22 3.11
N ASN A 299 -27.83 -17.49 4.10
CA ASN A 299 -27.08 -18.73 4.23
C ASN A 299 -27.99 -19.94 4.52
N ALA A 300 -29.07 -19.75 5.28
CA ALA A 300 -30.07 -20.80 5.54
C ALA A 300 -30.76 -21.34 4.27
N GLN A 301 -30.69 -20.62 3.15
CA GLN A 301 -31.27 -21.02 1.86
C GLN A 301 -30.25 -21.73 0.96
N GLN A 302 -28.96 -21.74 1.32
CA GLN A 302 -27.90 -22.31 0.50
C GLN A 302 -27.74 -23.80 0.78
N LYS A 303 -27.37 -24.55 -0.27
CA LYS A 303 -27.23 -26.02 -0.20
C LYS A 303 -25.79 -26.47 0.01
N THR A 304 -24.82 -25.59 -0.16
CA THR A 304 -23.38 -25.90 -0.08
C THR A 304 -22.64 -24.77 0.61
N ASP A 305 -21.56 -25.10 1.30
CA ASP A 305 -20.70 -24.11 1.96
C ASP A 305 -20.09 -23.12 0.94
N LYS A 306 -19.80 -23.60 -0.28
CA LYS A 306 -19.31 -22.76 -1.38
C LYS A 306 -20.29 -21.66 -1.83
N ALA A 307 -21.57 -21.83 -1.55
CA ALA A 307 -22.61 -20.86 -1.88
C ALA A 307 -22.90 -19.88 -0.73
N MET A 308 -22.31 -20.06 0.44
CA MET A 308 -22.49 -19.17 1.59
C MET A 308 -21.81 -17.82 1.37
N VAL A 309 -22.33 -16.80 2.04
CA VAL A 309 -21.72 -15.47 2.15
C VAL A 309 -21.23 -15.23 3.57
N HIS A 310 -20.18 -14.44 3.71
CA HIS A 310 -19.46 -14.26 4.97
C HIS A 310 -19.27 -12.78 5.28
N LEU A 311 -19.42 -12.41 6.56
CA LEU A 311 -19.02 -11.09 7.02
C LEU A 311 -17.49 -11.03 7.04
N SER A 312 -16.93 -10.21 6.17
CA SER A 312 -15.50 -10.20 5.89
C SER A 312 -14.79 -9.02 6.52
N LEU A 313 -15.39 -7.83 6.46
CA LEU A 313 -14.82 -6.62 7.06
C LEU A 313 -15.89 -5.87 7.87
N THR A 314 -15.53 -5.43 9.07
CA THR A 314 -16.24 -4.42 9.87
C THR A 314 -15.41 -3.14 9.86
N ASN A 315 -15.62 -2.28 8.87
CA ASN A 315 -14.86 -1.02 8.74
C ASN A 315 -15.41 0.10 9.64
N GLY A 316 -16.54 -0.14 10.30
CA GLY A 316 -17.14 0.79 11.25
C GLY A 316 -18.52 0.32 11.69
N ALA A 317 -19.15 1.06 12.60
CA ALA A 317 -20.40 0.66 13.25
C ALA A 317 -21.57 0.32 12.29
N LYS A 318 -21.55 0.89 11.07
CA LYS A 318 -22.54 0.66 10.01
C LYS A 318 -21.91 0.53 8.62
N MET A 319 -20.66 0.06 8.55
CA MET A 319 -19.91 -0.09 7.31
C MET A 319 -19.30 -1.48 7.29
N PHE A 320 -19.88 -2.38 6.50
CA PHE A 320 -19.49 -3.78 6.45
C PHE A 320 -19.11 -4.17 5.02
N VAL A 321 -18.33 -5.23 4.89
CA VAL A 321 -18.10 -5.91 3.61
C VAL A 321 -18.47 -7.37 3.76
N VAL A 322 -19.23 -7.87 2.79
CA VAL A 322 -19.66 -9.27 2.72
C VAL A 322 -19.00 -9.90 1.50
N SER A 323 -18.35 -11.05 1.69
CA SER A 323 -17.67 -11.80 0.62
C SER A 323 -18.31 -13.16 0.40
N GLY A 324 -18.21 -13.67 -0.83
CA GLY A 324 -18.75 -14.96 -1.23
C GLY A 324 -18.60 -15.19 -2.73
N ALA A 325 -19.07 -16.32 -3.25
CA ALA A 325 -19.15 -16.49 -4.69
C ALA A 325 -19.98 -15.35 -5.33
N THR A 326 -19.59 -14.87 -6.51
CA THR A 326 -20.24 -13.72 -7.18
C THR A 326 -21.76 -13.87 -7.29
N GLU A 327 -22.25 -15.07 -7.64
CA GLU A 327 -23.70 -15.32 -7.75
C GLU A 327 -24.40 -15.31 -6.38
N SER A 328 -23.76 -15.78 -5.33
CA SER A 328 -24.26 -15.70 -3.95
C SER A 328 -24.36 -14.26 -3.49
N ILE A 329 -23.33 -13.43 -3.75
CA ILE A 329 -23.34 -12.00 -3.44
C ILE A 329 -24.44 -11.27 -4.22
N LYS A 330 -24.64 -11.57 -5.50
CA LYS A 330 -25.80 -11.04 -6.27
C LYS A 330 -27.12 -11.40 -5.60
N GLY A 331 -27.28 -12.66 -5.19
CA GLY A 331 -28.48 -13.13 -4.48
C GLY A 331 -28.70 -12.39 -3.15
N PHE A 332 -27.63 -12.21 -2.38
CA PHE A 332 -27.63 -11.50 -1.10
C PHE A 332 -28.03 -10.03 -1.27
N VAL A 333 -27.44 -9.31 -2.22
CA VAL A 333 -27.78 -7.89 -2.50
C VAL A 333 -29.25 -7.76 -2.91
N ARG A 334 -29.77 -8.66 -3.76
CA ARG A 334 -31.19 -8.67 -4.12
C ARG A 334 -32.10 -8.90 -2.91
N ALA A 335 -31.69 -9.74 -1.96
CA ALA A 335 -32.44 -9.97 -0.73
C ALA A 335 -32.46 -8.71 0.15
N LEU A 336 -31.32 -8.04 0.34
CA LEU A 336 -31.22 -6.78 1.07
C LEU A 336 -32.17 -5.72 0.49
N TYR A 337 -32.22 -5.57 -0.83
CA TYR A 337 -33.09 -4.59 -1.49
C TYR A 337 -34.59 -4.90 -1.41
N LYS A 338 -34.98 -6.14 -1.09
CA LYS A 338 -36.38 -6.48 -0.80
C LYS A 338 -36.77 -6.10 0.62
N GLU A 339 -35.87 -6.33 1.57
CA GLU A 339 -36.12 -6.15 3.01
C GLU A 339 -35.93 -4.71 3.48
N HIS A 340 -35.02 -3.96 2.86
CA HIS A 340 -34.60 -2.63 3.30
C HIS A 340 -34.96 -1.53 2.30
N ASP A 341 -34.96 -0.28 2.77
CA ASP A 341 -35.15 0.90 1.93
C ASP A 341 -33.84 1.29 1.26
N THR A 342 -33.86 1.48 -0.06
CA THR A 342 -32.67 1.84 -0.86
C THR A 342 -32.49 3.36 -1.00
N GLY A 343 -33.20 4.16 -0.20
CA GLY A 343 -33.05 5.62 -0.12
C GLY A 343 -34.04 6.39 -1.00
N GLY A 344 -35.17 5.77 -1.36
CA GLY A 344 -36.20 6.38 -2.21
C GLY A 344 -37.59 6.44 -1.59
N ALA A 345 -37.83 5.79 -0.44
CA ALA A 345 -39.15 5.76 0.18
C ALA A 345 -39.35 6.93 1.17
N ASP A 346 -40.39 7.74 0.97
CA ASP A 346 -40.86 8.65 2.02
C ASP A 346 -41.55 7.85 3.13
N GLN A 347 -40.86 7.71 4.26
CA GLN A 347 -41.36 7.01 5.45
C GLN A 347 -41.79 7.97 6.57
N THR A 348 -41.94 9.27 6.30
CA THR A 348 -42.32 10.28 7.31
C THR A 348 -43.67 9.97 7.96
N ARG A 349 -44.59 9.41 7.18
CA ARG A 349 -45.94 8.98 7.62
C ARG A 349 -46.01 7.54 8.16
N VAL A 350 -44.90 6.80 8.15
CA VAL A 350 -44.79 5.46 8.74
C VAL A 350 -44.29 5.58 10.18
N ARG A 351 -44.91 4.85 11.11
CA ARG A 351 -44.47 4.81 12.53
C ARG A 351 -43.02 4.36 12.61
N HIS A 352 -42.23 4.98 13.47
CA HIS A 352 -40.78 4.72 13.57
C HIS A 352 -40.43 3.22 13.65
N SER A 353 -41.15 2.43 14.45
CA SER A 353 -40.92 0.99 14.60
C SER A 353 -41.27 0.12 13.38
N GLN A 354 -42.02 0.68 12.41
CA GLN A 354 -42.43 0.02 11.17
C GLN A 354 -41.64 0.51 9.96
N ARG A 355 -40.73 1.48 10.15
CA ARG A 355 -39.90 1.99 9.06
C ARG A 355 -38.88 0.93 8.66
N LYS A 356 -38.73 0.70 7.36
CA LYS A 356 -37.61 -0.08 6.82
C LYS A 356 -36.31 0.68 7.09
N SER A 357 -35.30 -0.02 7.58
CA SER A 357 -33.95 0.55 7.68
C SER A 357 -33.40 0.83 6.29
N GLY A 358 -32.64 1.92 6.17
CA GLY A 358 -31.93 2.23 4.93
C GLY A 358 -30.77 1.27 4.69
N VAL A 359 -30.53 0.91 3.42
CA VAL A 359 -29.35 0.16 2.98
C VAL A 359 -28.75 0.85 1.75
N SER A 360 -27.42 0.82 1.64
CA SER A 360 -26.70 1.18 0.42
C SER A 360 -25.65 0.11 0.17
N THR A 361 -25.54 -0.38 -1.06
CA THR A 361 -24.51 -1.37 -1.41
C THR A 361 -23.66 -0.91 -2.58
N LYS A 362 -22.37 -1.28 -2.56
CA LYS A 362 -21.42 -1.03 -3.65
C LYS A 362 -20.51 -2.25 -3.80
N TYR A 363 -20.48 -2.86 -4.97
CA TYR A 363 -19.50 -3.91 -5.28
C TYR A 363 -18.09 -3.33 -5.25
N LEU A 364 -17.16 -4.07 -4.66
CA LEU A 364 -15.75 -3.67 -4.61
C LEU A 364 -15.05 -4.07 -5.91
N SER A 365 -14.13 -3.22 -6.39
CA SER A 365 -13.29 -3.49 -7.57
C SER A 365 -12.20 -4.53 -7.26
N ILE A 366 -12.60 -5.75 -6.90
CA ILE A 366 -11.71 -6.87 -6.58
C ILE A 366 -12.37 -8.17 -7.01
N ASN A 367 -11.57 -9.12 -7.52
CA ASN A 367 -12.07 -10.28 -8.27
C ASN A 367 -11.94 -11.62 -7.51
N ALA A 368 -11.68 -11.60 -6.20
CA ALA A 368 -11.71 -12.80 -5.35
C ALA A 368 -12.39 -12.50 -3.99
N PRO A 369 -13.00 -13.50 -3.32
CA PRO A 369 -13.73 -13.30 -2.06
C PRO A 369 -12.78 -13.29 -0.86
N TYR A 370 -12.05 -12.19 -0.65
CA TYR A 370 -11.12 -12.07 0.49
C TYR A 370 -11.81 -12.05 1.85
N HIS A 371 -11.03 -12.37 2.88
CA HIS A 371 -11.43 -12.46 4.28
C HIS A 371 -12.62 -13.41 4.47
N CYS A 372 -12.48 -14.60 3.90
CA CYS A 372 -13.54 -15.59 3.81
C CYS A 372 -12.97 -17.02 3.81
N PRO A 373 -13.63 -17.99 4.47
CA PRO A 373 -13.23 -19.41 4.44
C PRO A 373 -13.06 -20.02 3.04
N LEU A 374 -13.72 -19.41 2.03
CA LEU A 374 -13.64 -19.82 0.63
C LEU A 374 -12.21 -19.78 0.04
N LEU A 375 -11.29 -19.03 0.64
CA LEU A 375 -9.88 -18.95 0.22
C LEU A 375 -8.95 -19.91 1.00
N GLY A 376 -9.48 -20.82 1.82
CA GLY A 376 -8.66 -21.77 2.59
C GLY A 376 -7.71 -22.60 1.73
N HIS A 377 -8.22 -23.15 0.62
CA HIS A 377 -7.40 -23.94 -0.33
C HIS A 377 -6.31 -23.10 -1.01
N ALA A 378 -6.65 -21.88 -1.45
CA ALA A 378 -5.69 -20.93 -2.00
C ALA A 378 -4.55 -20.66 -1.00
N VAL A 379 -4.87 -20.46 0.28
CA VAL A 379 -3.86 -20.25 1.34
C VAL A 379 -2.99 -21.48 1.55
N GLU A 380 -3.52 -22.70 1.52
CA GLU A 380 -2.72 -23.93 1.61
C GLU A 380 -1.72 -24.04 0.45
N GLY A 381 -2.14 -23.69 -0.76
CA GLY A 381 -1.26 -23.60 -1.94
C GLY A 381 -0.16 -22.55 -1.75
N ALA A 382 -0.54 -21.34 -1.34
CA ALA A 382 0.39 -20.24 -1.06
C ALA A 382 1.41 -20.60 0.02
N CYS A 383 0.98 -21.24 1.12
CA CYS A 383 1.88 -21.64 2.21
C CYS A 383 2.92 -22.67 1.73
N ARG A 384 2.51 -23.65 0.91
CA ARG A 384 3.43 -24.64 0.33
C ARG A 384 4.46 -23.97 -0.58
N TYR A 385 4.04 -23.01 -1.41
CA TYR A 385 4.95 -22.28 -2.28
C TYR A 385 5.92 -21.41 -1.47
N ALA A 386 5.42 -20.62 -0.52
CA ALA A 386 6.24 -19.80 0.36
C ALA A 386 7.30 -20.63 1.09
N SER A 387 6.91 -21.79 1.64
CA SER A 387 7.85 -22.72 2.29
C SER A 387 8.91 -23.24 1.31
N SER A 388 8.54 -23.57 0.07
CA SER A 388 9.49 -24.03 -0.96
C SER A 388 10.52 -22.97 -1.38
N LYS A 389 10.17 -21.69 -1.22
CA LYS A 389 11.05 -20.54 -1.49
C LYS A 389 11.80 -20.05 -0.25
N GLY A 390 11.57 -20.65 0.92
CA GLY A 390 12.16 -20.21 2.19
C GLY A 390 11.64 -18.83 2.65
N TRP A 391 10.44 -18.44 2.23
CA TRP A 391 9.79 -17.17 2.60
C TRP A 391 9.16 -17.27 3.99
N GLU A 392 9.98 -17.60 4.98
CA GLU A 392 9.60 -17.77 6.37
C GLU A 392 10.00 -16.55 7.19
N LEU A 393 9.04 -16.00 7.93
CA LEU A 393 9.25 -14.93 8.90
C LEU A 393 9.12 -15.49 10.31
N ASP A 394 9.95 -15.01 11.23
CA ASP A 394 9.91 -15.40 12.63
C ASP A 394 9.23 -14.32 13.47
N SER A 395 8.16 -14.69 14.17
CA SER A 395 7.42 -13.76 15.04
C SER A 395 8.23 -13.29 16.26
N ARG A 396 9.33 -13.96 16.58
CA ARG A 396 10.27 -13.58 17.66
C ARG A 396 11.17 -12.40 17.27
N ASP A 397 11.37 -12.18 15.98
CA ASP A 397 12.19 -11.07 15.47
C ASP A 397 11.44 -9.73 15.48
N MET A 398 10.11 -9.77 15.68
CA MET A 398 9.25 -8.59 15.69
C MET A 398 9.55 -7.70 16.89
N ARG A 399 9.94 -6.45 16.61
CA ARG A 399 10.35 -5.47 17.63
C ARG A 399 9.20 -4.61 18.15
N ARG A 400 8.06 -4.64 17.46
CA ARG A 400 6.85 -3.91 17.84
C ARG A 400 5.60 -4.76 17.71
N ALA A 401 4.63 -4.47 18.57
CA ALA A 401 3.33 -5.11 18.50
C ALA A 401 2.68 -4.79 17.15
N VAL A 402 2.33 -5.82 16.40
CA VAL A 402 1.45 -5.68 15.23
C VAL A 402 0.09 -6.21 15.64
N ARG A 403 -0.92 -5.35 15.55
CA ARG A 403 -2.30 -5.67 15.92
C ARG A 403 -2.95 -6.47 14.80
N ALA A 404 -3.45 -7.64 15.14
CA ALA A 404 -4.22 -8.51 14.27
C ALA A 404 -5.48 -7.78 13.75
N GLY A 405 -5.86 -8.07 12.51
CA GLY A 405 -7.03 -7.44 11.91
C GLY A 405 -8.36 -7.96 12.44
N ASP A 406 -8.41 -9.19 12.95
CA ASP A 406 -9.63 -9.91 13.32
C ASP A 406 -10.10 -9.65 14.77
N ASP A 407 -9.18 -9.50 15.71
CA ASP A 407 -9.53 -9.27 17.13
C ASP A 407 -8.59 -8.27 17.86
N GLY A 408 -7.61 -7.70 17.16
CA GLY A 408 -6.64 -6.75 17.71
C GLY A 408 -5.57 -7.35 18.62
N HIS A 409 -5.45 -8.69 18.72
CA HIS A 409 -4.36 -9.30 19.49
C HIS A 409 -2.98 -8.93 18.92
N ASP A 410 -1.94 -9.03 19.75
CA ASP A 410 -0.57 -8.83 19.31
C ASP A 410 -0.06 -10.13 18.66
N ILE A 411 0.29 -10.08 17.38
CA ILE A 411 0.68 -11.27 16.61
C ILE A 411 2.12 -11.73 16.92
N ARG A 412 2.84 -11.07 17.82
CA ARG A 412 4.13 -11.57 18.30
C ARG A 412 3.94 -12.90 19.02
N GLY A 413 4.72 -13.91 18.64
CA GLY A 413 4.62 -15.26 19.20
C GLY A 413 3.65 -16.19 18.47
N VAL A 414 3.01 -15.77 17.37
CA VAL A 414 2.34 -16.72 16.47
C VAL A 414 3.35 -17.73 15.92
N GLY A 415 2.94 -18.98 15.76
CA GLY A 415 3.86 -20.09 15.42
C GLY A 415 4.57 -19.91 14.07
N ASN A 416 3.82 -19.82 12.98
CA ASN A 416 4.35 -19.54 11.64
C ASN A 416 3.80 -18.19 11.17
N LEU A 417 4.65 -17.16 11.18
CA LEU A 417 4.22 -15.79 10.86
C LEU A 417 3.84 -15.65 9.38
N SER A 418 4.58 -16.25 8.44
CA SER A 418 4.25 -16.19 7.01
C SER A 418 2.89 -16.84 6.71
N GLN A 419 2.62 -18.01 7.30
CA GLN A 419 1.32 -18.68 7.20
C GLN A 419 0.22 -17.82 7.82
N TYR A 420 0.48 -17.24 9.00
CA TYR A 420 -0.48 -16.36 9.66
C TYR A 420 -0.81 -15.15 8.79
N LEU A 421 0.17 -14.51 8.15
CA LEU A 421 -0.06 -13.38 7.25
C LEU A 421 -0.91 -13.79 6.04
N LEU A 422 -0.61 -14.92 5.39
CA LEU A 422 -1.42 -15.44 4.28
C LEU A 422 -2.87 -15.73 4.73
N GLN A 423 -3.05 -16.31 5.92
CA GLN A 423 -4.38 -16.53 6.51
C GLN A 423 -5.08 -15.21 6.83
N SER A 424 -4.37 -14.23 7.39
CA SER A 424 -4.92 -12.93 7.78
C SER A 424 -5.38 -12.12 6.56
N MET A 425 -4.63 -12.17 5.46
CA MET A 425 -4.99 -11.44 4.23
C MET A 425 -6.09 -12.11 3.42
N CYS A 426 -6.21 -13.45 3.47
CA CYS A 426 -7.15 -14.19 2.63
C CYS A 426 -8.40 -14.70 3.37
N VAL A 427 -8.29 -15.15 4.61
CA VAL A 427 -9.32 -15.98 5.27
C VAL A 427 -9.90 -15.32 6.51
N LEU A 428 -9.05 -14.80 7.40
CA LEU A 428 -9.51 -14.19 8.65
C LEU A 428 -10.28 -12.89 8.35
N PRO A 429 -11.33 -12.58 9.12
CA PRO A 429 -12.05 -11.32 8.98
C PRO A 429 -11.18 -10.13 9.41
N VAL A 430 -11.66 -8.92 9.14
CA VAL A 430 -11.14 -7.69 9.78
C VAL A 430 -12.27 -7.09 10.61
N ASP A 431 -12.08 -6.90 11.93
CA ASP A 431 -13.12 -6.41 12.86
C ASP A 431 -12.75 -5.12 13.62
#